data_AF-A0A2L0LP52-F1
#
_entry.id   AF-A0A2L0LP52-F1
#
_cell.length_a   1.000
_cell.length_b   1.000
_cell.length_c   1.000
_cell.angle_alpha   90.00
_cell.angle_beta   90.00
_cell.angle_gamma   90.00
#
_symmetry.space_group_name_H-M   'P 1'
#
loop_
_entity.id
_entity.type
_entity.pdbx_description
1 polymer ?
#
loop_
_entity_poly.entity_id
_entity_poly.type
_entity_poly.pdbx_seq_one_letter_code
_entity_poly.pdbx_strand_id
1 'polypeptide(L)'
;MSMNSKFSSGGNGASEKSSFFRKTFCLVSLYWKSEEKLFAWCSLLALGGLSLLAVATALAINEWYKHFYNAIQELDAYSFYRLVLVFIAIVLFSVFRSVLITYWVDVFALRWRRWLTNHYLSAWVVESNRPDQIERQVDNPDQRIAEDINKFTFETIDLACGLFYTLASVVSFSVVLIGISGGAQLWGLNIPAYMFWAAIFYALLGTFISQKIGFKLVSLSNNQQRSEADLRYFLIRFRDHSCERGISQAAMAKKTASVKSSMSAWPTCAALSA
;
A
#
# COMPACT_ATOMS: atom_id res chain seq x y z
N MET A 1 23.44 -32.28 -19.15
CA MET A 1 23.37 -33.57 -18.42
C MET A 1 23.10 -33.25 -16.95
N SER A 2 21.95 -33.71 -16.47
CA SER A 2 21.42 -33.73 -15.09
C SER A 2 21.05 -32.41 -14.38
N MET A 3 19.75 -32.10 -14.46
CA MET A 3 18.97 -31.40 -13.44
C MET A 3 19.12 -32.08 -12.08
N ASN A 4 19.22 -31.30 -11.00
CA ASN A 4 18.71 -31.75 -9.72
C ASN A 4 18.00 -30.61 -8.98
N SER A 5 16.75 -30.40 -9.40
CA SER A 5 15.73 -29.73 -8.61
C SER A 5 15.33 -30.64 -7.45
N LYS A 6 15.80 -30.32 -6.23
CA LYS A 6 15.12 -30.77 -5.01
C LYS A 6 14.35 -29.59 -4.42
N PHE A 7 13.12 -29.47 -4.89
CA PHE A 7 12.06 -28.74 -4.22
C PHE A 7 11.76 -29.51 -2.92
N SER A 8 12.33 -29.07 -1.80
CA SER A 8 11.88 -29.51 -0.47
C SER A 8 10.68 -28.64 -0.08
N SER A 9 9.50 -29.08 -0.50
CA SER A 9 8.22 -28.53 -0.07
C SER A 9 7.72 -29.37 1.12
N GLY A 10 7.49 -28.72 2.26
CA GLY A 10 6.80 -29.32 3.40
C GLY A 10 7.55 -29.17 4.72
N GLY A 11 7.25 -28.10 5.48
CA GLY A 11 7.64 -28.01 6.90
C GLY A 11 7.80 -26.60 7.49
N ASN A 12 8.22 -25.61 6.70
CA ASN A 12 8.68 -24.31 7.26
C ASN A 12 7.66 -23.15 7.23
N GLY A 13 6.48 -23.33 6.64
CA GLY A 13 5.52 -22.23 6.46
C GLY A 13 4.94 -21.66 7.77
N ALA A 14 4.82 -22.46 8.83
CA ALA A 14 4.32 -21.99 10.13
C ALA A 14 5.41 -21.29 10.97
N SER A 15 6.66 -21.79 10.91
CA SER A 15 7.81 -21.20 11.61
C SER A 15 8.20 -19.84 11.02
N GLU A 16 8.24 -19.72 9.69
CA GLU A 16 8.50 -18.43 9.04
C GLU A 16 7.40 -17.41 9.33
N LYS A 17 6.11 -17.79 9.23
CA LYS A 17 4.99 -16.89 9.57
C LYS A 17 5.06 -16.41 11.02
N SER A 18 5.27 -17.32 11.97
CA SER A 18 5.43 -16.97 13.40
C SER A 18 6.59 -16.01 13.63
N SER A 19 7.73 -16.24 12.97
CA SER A 19 8.88 -15.36 13.05
C SER A 19 8.62 -13.98 12.43
N PHE A 20 7.85 -13.91 11.34
CA PHE A 20 7.47 -12.67 10.68
C PHE A 20 6.58 -11.82 11.59
N PHE A 21 5.50 -12.39 12.12
CA PHE A 21 4.59 -11.68 13.04
C PHE A 21 5.32 -11.18 14.30
N ARG A 22 6.23 -11.98 14.86
CA ARG A 22 6.99 -11.58 16.04
C ARG A 22 7.96 -10.43 15.72
N LYS A 23 8.57 -10.43 14.53
CA LYS A 23 9.46 -9.36 14.08
C LYS A 23 8.69 -8.07 13.79
N THR A 24 7.59 -8.12 13.04
CA THR A 24 6.74 -6.93 12.80
C THR A 24 6.13 -6.41 14.10
N PHE A 25 5.67 -7.29 15.00
CA PHE A 25 5.17 -6.87 16.30
C PHE A 25 6.26 -6.22 17.16
N CYS A 26 7.50 -6.73 17.12
CA CYS A 26 8.63 -6.09 17.79
C CYS A 26 8.87 -4.67 17.26
N LEU A 27 8.91 -4.50 15.94
CA LEU A 27 9.09 -3.19 15.27
C LEU A 27 8.00 -2.18 15.65
N VAL A 28 6.74 -2.61 15.65
CA VAL A 28 5.60 -1.76 16.05
C VAL A 28 5.66 -1.42 17.54
N SER A 29 6.00 -2.40 18.39
CA SER A 29 6.05 -2.21 19.84
C SER A 29 7.15 -1.26 20.30
N LEU A 30 8.17 -1.03 19.48
CA LEU A 30 9.33 -0.20 19.83
C LEU A 30 8.93 1.27 20.00
N TYR A 31 8.04 1.78 19.15
CA TYR A 31 7.54 3.15 19.24
C TYR A 31 6.62 3.35 20.45
N TRP A 32 5.82 2.33 20.80
CA TRP A 32 4.93 2.36 21.96
C TRP A 32 5.67 2.37 23.31
N LYS A 33 6.95 1.99 23.31
CA LYS A 33 7.82 2.01 24.49
C LYS A 33 8.72 3.26 24.57
N SER A 34 8.65 4.16 23.59
CA SER A 34 9.50 5.34 23.57
C SER A 34 8.99 6.48 24.45
N GLU A 35 9.75 7.57 24.52
CA GLU A 35 9.44 8.81 25.24
C GLU A 35 8.11 9.43 24.77
N GLU A 36 7.71 9.20 23.52
CA GLU A 36 6.44 9.69 22.95
C GLU A 36 5.22 8.79 23.21
N LYS A 37 5.31 7.82 24.14
CA LYS A 37 4.23 6.86 24.46
C LYS A 37 2.87 7.52 24.76
N LEU A 38 2.84 8.66 25.45
CA LEU A 38 1.57 9.34 25.77
C LEU A 38 0.88 9.86 24.51
N PHE A 39 1.63 10.48 23.59
CA PHE A 39 1.10 10.97 22.33
C PHE A 39 0.60 9.81 21.45
N ALA A 40 1.36 8.73 21.42
CA ALA A 40 1.01 7.47 20.77
C ALA A 40 -0.35 6.91 21.22
N TRP A 41 -0.54 6.72 22.54
CA TRP A 41 -1.80 6.20 23.09
C TRP A 41 -2.97 7.17 22.92
N CYS A 42 -2.75 8.48 23.12
CA CYS A 42 -3.78 9.49 22.89
C CYS A 42 -4.23 9.54 21.43
N SER A 43 -3.28 9.47 20.49
CA SER A 43 -3.59 9.47 19.04
C SER A 43 -4.36 8.21 18.65
N LEU A 44 -4.01 7.05 19.21
CA LEU A 44 -4.73 5.80 18.97
C LEU A 44 -6.16 5.86 19.53
N LEU A 45 -6.35 6.38 20.74
CA LEU A 45 -7.67 6.57 21.33
C LEU A 45 -8.51 7.58 20.53
N ALA A 46 -7.90 8.69 20.08
CA ALA A 46 -8.58 9.69 19.26
C ALA A 46 -9.02 9.10 17.91
N LEU A 47 -8.13 8.38 17.22
CA LEU A 47 -8.43 7.69 15.96
C LEU A 47 -9.48 6.60 16.13
N GLY A 48 -9.42 5.81 17.21
CA GLY A 48 -10.44 4.83 17.57
C GLY A 48 -11.79 5.49 17.80
N GLY A 49 -11.85 6.57 18.58
CA GLY A 49 -13.07 7.34 18.83
C GLY A 49 -13.67 7.93 17.55
N LEU A 50 -12.83 8.55 16.70
CA LEU A 50 -13.26 9.09 15.41
C LEU A 50 -13.76 7.99 14.46
N SER A 51 -13.17 6.80 14.51
CA SER A 51 -13.61 5.64 13.72
C SER A 51 -14.98 5.13 14.20
N LEU A 52 -15.22 5.09 15.51
CA LEU A 52 -16.54 4.76 16.07
C LEU A 52 -17.58 5.81 15.68
N LEU A 53 -17.22 7.10 15.71
CA LEU A 53 -18.10 8.17 15.22
C LEU A 53 -18.43 8.01 13.73
N ALA A 54 -17.51 7.48 12.92
CA ALA A 54 -17.78 7.17 11.52
C ALA A 54 -18.88 6.11 11.38
N VAL A 55 -18.79 5.03 12.16
CA VAL A 55 -19.82 3.98 12.19
C VAL A 55 -21.15 4.54 12.71
N ALA A 56 -21.13 5.33 13.78
CA ALA A 56 -22.33 5.98 14.32
C ALA A 56 -23.00 6.90 13.28
N THR A 57 -22.22 7.65 12.51
CA THR A 57 -22.71 8.49 11.42
C THR A 57 -23.37 7.63 10.33
N ALA A 58 -22.76 6.50 9.97
CA ALA A 58 -23.35 5.57 9.00
C ALA A 58 -24.68 4.98 9.50
N LEU A 59 -24.78 4.63 10.79
CA LEU A 59 -26.05 4.19 11.39
C LEU A 59 -27.10 5.30 11.40
N ALA A 60 -26.72 6.52 11.78
CA ALA A 60 -27.61 7.68 11.78
C ALA A 60 -28.16 7.98 10.38
N ILE A 61 -27.35 7.84 9.33
CA ILE A 61 -27.81 7.97 7.93
C ILE A 61 -28.82 6.86 7.58
N ASN A 62 -28.58 5.62 8.02
CA ASN A 62 -29.51 4.52 7.77
C ASN A 62 -30.85 4.73 8.46
N GLU A 63 -30.84 5.18 9.71
CA GLU A 63 -32.06 5.54 10.43
C GLU A 63 -32.77 6.75 9.79
N TRP A 64 -32.00 7.74 9.35
CA TRP A 64 -32.53 8.88 8.61
C TRP A 64 -33.25 8.44 7.33
N TYR A 65 -32.71 7.50 6.55
CA TYR A 65 -33.39 6.96 5.36
C TYR A 65 -34.76 6.39 5.70
N LYS A 66 -34.87 5.61 6.79
CA LYS A 66 -36.15 5.07 7.25
C LYS A 66 -37.17 6.19 7.52
N HIS A 67 -36.79 7.22 8.27
CA HIS A 67 -37.68 8.34 8.58
C HIS A 67 -38.06 9.16 7.35
N PHE A 68 -37.10 9.37 6.44
CA PHE A 68 -37.32 10.11 5.20
C PHE A 68 -38.34 9.42 4.29
N TYR A 69 -38.19 8.11 4.07
CA TYR A 69 -39.15 7.35 3.26
C TYR A 69 -40.53 7.27 3.91
N ASN A 70 -40.61 7.13 5.23
CA ASN A 70 -41.89 7.16 5.94
C ASN A 70 -42.59 8.52 5.77
N ALA A 71 -41.86 9.64 5.90
CA ALA A 71 -42.44 10.98 5.73
C ALA A 71 -42.98 11.21 4.31
N ILE A 72 -42.29 10.69 3.29
CA ILE A 72 -42.78 10.73 1.90
C ILE A 72 -44.04 9.87 1.74
N GLN A 73 -44.02 8.66 2.31
CA GLN A 73 -45.16 7.74 2.23
C GLN A 73 -46.41 8.30 2.92
N GLU A 74 -46.25 9.01 4.04
CA GLU A 74 -47.32 9.66 4.80
C GLU A 74 -47.69 11.06 4.26
N LEU A 75 -46.97 11.55 3.24
CA LEU A 75 -47.15 12.89 2.65
C LEU A 75 -47.00 14.03 3.67
N ASP A 76 -46.16 13.85 4.70
CA ASP A 76 -45.91 14.87 5.72
C ASP A 76 -44.82 15.86 5.27
N ALA A 77 -45.26 17.01 4.75
CA ALA A 77 -44.39 18.07 4.27
C ALA A 77 -43.52 18.69 5.40
N TYR A 78 -44.02 18.76 6.63
CA TYR A 78 -43.26 19.37 7.73
C TYR A 78 -42.07 18.49 8.11
N SER A 79 -42.32 17.19 8.32
CA SER A 79 -41.26 16.22 8.60
C SER A 79 -40.25 16.12 7.45
N PHE A 80 -40.70 16.23 6.20
CA PHE A 80 -39.82 16.25 5.03
C PHE A 80 -38.78 17.37 5.10
N TYR A 81 -39.19 18.64 5.25
CA TYR A 81 -38.24 19.77 5.30
C TYR A 81 -37.29 19.69 6.50
N ARG A 82 -37.80 19.23 7.66
CA ARG A 82 -36.98 19.01 8.84
C ARG A 82 -35.91 17.94 8.58
N LEU A 83 -36.28 16.82 7.97
CA LEU A 83 -35.35 15.73 7.65
C LEU A 83 -34.30 16.17 6.63
N VAL A 84 -34.64 17.01 5.65
CA VAL A 84 -33.66 17.59 4.72
C VAL A 84 -32.61 18.42 5.45
N LEU A 85 -33.01 19.26 6.42
CA LEU A 85 -32.05 20.04 7.23
C LEU A 85 -31.16 19.14 8.09
N VAL A 86 -31.74 18.10 8.71
CA VAL A 86 -30.98 17.11 9.48
C VAL A 86 -29.97 16.37 8.58
N PHE A 87 -30.35 16.03 7.35
CA PHE A 87 -29.45 15.38 6.39
C PHE A 87 -28.24 16.26 6.07
N ILE A 88 -28.47 17.55 5.79
CA ILE A 88 -27.39 18.51 5.54
C ILE A 88 -26.43 18.56 6.74
N ALA A 89 -26.96 18.62 7.97
CA ALA A 89 -26.13 18.61 9.18
C ALA A 89 -25.30 17.33 9.32
N ILE A 90 -25.90 16.16 9.06
CA ILE A 90 -25.21 14.86 9.09
C ILE A 90 -24.10 14.81 8.03
N VAL A 91 -24.35 15.28 6.81
CA VAL A 91 -23.37 15.30 5.72
C VAL A 91 -22.21 16.24 6.07
N LEU A 92 -22.49 17.45 6.55
CA LEU A 92 -21.45 18.40 6.98
C LEU A 92 -20.58 17.82 8.08
N PHE A 93 -21.20 17.19 9.08
CA PHE A 93 -20.48 16.50 10.15
C PHE A 93 -19.62 15.35 9.61
N SER A 94 -20.16 14.54 8.69
CA SER A 94 -19.44 13.41 8.08
C SER A 94 -18.22 13.87 7.28
N VAL A 95 -18.34 14.94 6.49
CA VAL A 95 -17.23 15.53 5.74
C VAL A 95 -16.17 16.07 6.69
N PHE A 96 -16.56 16.88 7.67
CA PHE A 96 -15.63 17.42 8.67
C PHE A 96 -14.88 16.31 9.41
N ARG A 97 -15.60 15.29 9.89
CA ARG A 97 -15.04 14.12 10.54
C ARG A 97 -14.08 13.35 9.61
N SER A 98 -14.42 13.18 8.34
CA SER A 98 -13.56 12.50 7.36
C SER A 98 -12.23 13.22 7.18
N VAL A 99 -12.27 14.54 7.00
CA VAL A 99 -11.05 15.37 6.89
C VAL A 99 -10.23 15.28 8.18
N LEU A 100 -10.90 15.30 9.34
CA LEU A 100 -10.26 15.19 10.64
C LEU A 100 -9.52 13.86 10.79
N ILE A 101 -10.13 12.72 10.43
CA ILE A 101 -9.46 11.41 10.47
C ILE A 101 -8.22 11.41 9.57
N THR A 102 -8.34 11.85 8.32
CA THR A 102 -7.19 11.89 7.39
C THR A 102 -6.05 12.72 7.97
N TYR A 103 -6.36 13.91 8.48
CA TYR A 103 -5.37 14.79 9.13
C TYR A 103 -4.70 14.11 10.35
N TRP A 104 -5.46 13.45 11.22
CA TRP A 104 -4.90 12.77 12.39
C TRP A 104 -4.01 11.58 12.00
N VAL A 105 -4.42 10.79 11.00
CA VAL A 105 -3.60 9.69 10.46
C VAL A 105 -2.29 10.24 9.91
N ASP A 106 -2.32 11.30 9.11
CA ASP A 106 -1.13 11.94 8.55
C ASP A 106 -0.18 12.44 9.63
N VAL A 107 -0.69 13.19 10.62
CA VAL A 107 0.11 13.72 11.73
C VAL A 107 0.75 12.60 12.55
N PHE A 108 -0.03 11.55 12.82
CA PHE A 108 0.45 10.40 13.58
C PHE A 108 1.52 9.61 12.81
N ALA A 109 1.30 9.37 11.52
CA ALA A 109 2.26 8.73 10.63
C ALA A 109 3.56 9.54 10.51
N LEU A 110 3.48 10.86 10.35
CA LEU A 110 4.65 11.74 10.24
C LEU A 110 5.50 11.73 11.51
N ARG A 111 4.89 11.78 12.70
CA ARG A 111 5.61 11.71 13.97
C ARG A 111 6.25 10.33 14.17
N TRP A 112 5.51 9.27 13.90
CA TRP A 112 6.06 7.91 13.97
C TRP A 112 7.22 7.71 12.99
N ARG A 113 7.08 8.20 11.76
CA ARG A 113 8.14 8.19 10.75
C ARG A 113 9.38 8.92 11.22
N ARG A 114 9.22 10.15 11.75
CA ARG A 114 10.35 10.93 12.28
C ARG A 114 11.09 10.17 13.36
N TRP A 115 10.37 9.55 14.28
CA TRP A 115 10.96 8.76 15.35
C TRP A 115 11.71 7.53 14.82
N LEU A 116 11.09 6.73 13.95
CA LEU A 116 11.72 5.54 13.37
C LEU A 116 12.94 5.89 12.52
N THR A 117 12.84 6.91 11.67
CA THR A 117 13.98 7.36 10.85
C THR A 117 15.14 7.78 11.74
N ASN A 118 14.91 8.56 12.80
CA ASN A 118 15.97 8.96 13.71
C ASN A 118 16.60 7.75 14.42
N HIS A 119 15.78 6.80 14.89
CA HIS A 119 16.26 5.59 15.56
C HIS A 119 17.14 4.72 14.66
N TYR A 120 16.69 4.45 13.43
CA TYR A 120 17.44 3.65 12.47
C TYR A 120 18.68 4.38 11.93
N LEU A 121 18.58 5.69 11.72
CA LEU A 121 19.71 6.50 11.29
C LEU A 121 20.80 6.57 12.36
N SER A 122 20.43 6.75 13.64
CA SER A 122 21.40 6.72 14.74
C SER A 122 22.05 5.35 14.87
N ALA A 123 21.30 4.27 14.73
CA ALA A 123 21.85 2.91 14.79
C ALA A 123 22.81 2.64 13.62
N TRP A 124 22.51 3.15 12.42
CA TRP A 124 23.35 2.96 11.24
C TRP A 124 24.62 3.81 11.26
N VAL A 125 24.52 5.09 11.64
CA VAL A 125 25.64 6.05 11.59
C VAL A 125 26.51 6.04 12.85
N VAL A 126 25.92 5.87 14.04
CA VAL A 126 26.61 6.07 15.32
C VAL A 126 27.05 4.76 15.97
N GLU A 127 26.24 3.71 15.89
CA GLU A 127 26.49 2.44 16.58
C GLU A 127 27.25 1.41 15.70
N SER A 128 27.18 1.55 14.37
CA SER A 128 27.86 0.62 13.47
C SER A 128 29.33 1.00 13.27
N ASN A 129 30.22 0.31 13.97
CA ASN A 129 31.67 0.47 13.82
C ASN A 129 32.20 -0.04 12.44
N ARG A 130 31.32 -0.58 11.58
CA ARG A 130 31.61 -1.12 10.23
C ARG A 130 30.36 -1.03 9.32
N PRO A 131 30.02 0.14 8.75
CA PRO A 131 28.87 0.28 7.84
C PRO A 131 28.94 -0.70 6.65
N ASP A 132 30.13 -1.03 6.17
CA ASP A 132 30.40 -1.95 5.05
C ASP A 132 29.94 -3.41 5.31
N GLN A 133 29.79 -3.84 6.58
CA GLN A 133 29.26 -5.17 6.90
C GLN A 133 27.73 -5.23 6.80
N ILE A 134 27.03 -4.11 7.02
CA ILE A 134 25.58 -4.01 6.91
C ILE A 134 25.17 -4.01 5.43
N GLU A 135 25.93 -3.31 4.58
CA GLU A 135 25.73 -3.30 3.12
C GLU A 135 25.87 -4.70 2.49
N ARG A 136 26.64 -5.61 3.09
CA ARG A 136 26.74 -7.00 2.63
C ARG A 136 25.52 -7.87 2.96
N GLN A 137 24.68 -7.45 3.89
CA GLN A 137 23.47 -8.19 4.29
C GLN A 137 22.17 -7.54 3.80
N VAL A 138 22.17 -6.23 3.54
CA VAL A 138 20.98 -5.48 3.16
C VAL A 138 21.30 -4.59 1.95
N ASP A 139 20.68 -4.90 0.82
CA ASP A 139 20.76 -4.07 -0.37
C ASP A 139 20.04 -2.73 -0.13
N ASN A 140 20.75 -1.63 -0.44
CA ASN A 140 20.29 -0.23 -0.42
C ASN A 140 19.65 0.24 0.92
N PRO A 141 20.43 0.26 2.03
CA PRO A 141 19.91 0.57 3.37
C PRO A 141 19.32 1.99 3.49
N ASP A 142 19.86 2.95 2.76
CA ASP A 142 19.37 4.33 2.64
C ASP A 142 17.96 4.40 2.03
N GLN A 143 17.71 3.69 0.93
CA GLN A 143 16.39 3.61 0.32
C GLN A 143 15.39 2.95 1.26
N ARG A 144 15.79 1.88 1.96
CA ARG A 144 14.90 1.22 2.93
C ARG A 144 14.53 2.17 4.08
N ILE A 145 15.49 2.94 4.61
CA ILE A 145 15.20 3.91 5.68
C ILE A 145 14.28 5.05 5.17
N ALA A 146 14.45 5.51 3.94
CA ALA A 146 13.65 6.61 3.39
C ALA A 146 12.25 6.19 2.93
N GLU A 147 12.16 5.13 2.11
CA GLU A 147 10.91 4.71 1.45
C GLU A 147 10.12 3.72 2.29
N ASP A 148 10.77 2.68 2.83
CA ASP A 148 10.04 1.60 3.52
C ASP A 148 9.49 2.08 4.87
N ILE A 149 10.23 2.89 5.63
CA ILE A 149 9.71 3.46 6.90
C ILE A 149 8.49 4.35 6.63
N ASN A 150 8.52 5.13 5.54
CA ASN A 150 7.38 5.97 5.15
C ASN A 150 6.13 5.14 4.83
N LYS A 151 6.28 4.14 3.94
CA LYS A 151 5.17 3.24 3.57
C LYS A 151 4.68 2.46 4.79
N PHE A 152 5.60 1.88 5.56
CA PHE A 152 5.29 1.07 6.73
C PHE A 152 4.48 1.84 7.77
N THR A 153 4.89 3.06 8.13
CA THR A 153 4.19 3.86 9.14
C THR A 153 2.79 4.25 8.67
N PHE A 154 2.66 4.75 7.44
CA PHE A 154 1.38 5.18 6.90
C PHE A 154 0.40 4.02 6.70
N GLU A 155 0.81 2.98 5.97
CA GLU A 155 -0.04 1.83 5.66
C GLU A 155 -0.43 1.06 6.93
N THR A 156 0.46 0.95 7.92
CA THR A 156 0.12 0.26 9.18
C THR A 156 -0.97 0.99 9.95
N ILE A 157 -0.91 2.33 10.03
CA ILE A 157 -1.94 3.12 10.72
C ILE A 157 -3.26 3.04 9.94
N ASP A 158 -3.20 3.23 8.63
CA ASP A 158 -4.39 3.22 7.77
C ASP A 158 -5.09 1.85 7.80
N LEU A 159 -4.35 0.76 7.66
CA LEU A 159 -4.87 -0.60 7.78
C LEU A 159 -5.45 -0.88 9.17
N ALA A 160 -4.78 -0.43 10.24
CA ALA A 160 -5.28 -0.63 11.61
C ALA A 160 -6.59 0.12 11.85
N CYS A 161 -6.68 1.38 11.41
CA CYS A 161 -7.90 2.19 11.52
C CYS A 161 -9.01 1.61 10.64
N GLY A 162 -8.70 1.23 9.41
CA GLY A 162 -9.63 0.60 8.48
C GLY A 162 -10.17 -0.73 9.00
N LEU A 163 -9.31 -1.57 9.59
CA LEU A 163 -9.71 -2.83 10.22
C LEU A 163 -10.63 -2.58 11.41
N PHE A 164 -10.27 -1.66 12.30
CA PHE A 164 -11.08 -1.31 13.46
C PHE A 164 -12.46 -0.77 13.05
N TYR A 165 -12.49 0.17 12.10
CA TYR A 165 -13.73 0.68 11.50
C TYR A 165 -14.57 -0.45 10.90
N THR A 166 -13.97 -1.33 10.10
CA THR A 166 -14.67 -2.41 9.42
C THR A 166 -15.26 -3.40 10.42
N LEU A 167 -14.52 -3.77 11.47
CA LEU A 167 -15.01 -4.66 12.52
C LEU A 167 -16.18 -4.03 13.27
N ALA A 168 -16.04 -2.76 13.70
CA ALA A 168 -17.12 -2.04 14.37
C ALA A 168 -18.35 -1.92 13.47
N SER A 169 -18.16 -1.58 12.20
CA SER A 169 -19.22 -1.51 11.20
C SER A 169 -19.93 -2.86 11.03
N VAL A 170 -19.20 -3.95 10.83
CA VAL A 170 -19.79 -5.30 10.70
C VAL A 170 -20.62 -5.64 11.92
N VAL A 171 -20.12 -5.41 13.14
CA VAL A 171 -20.87 -5.67 14.37
C VAL A 171 -22.14 -4.82 14.44
N SER A 172 -22.01 -3.51 14.24
CA SER A 172 -23.13 -2.56 14.30
C SER A 172 -24.22 -2.86 13.27
N PHE A 173 -23.85 -3.07 12.00
CA PHE A 173 -24.81 -3.39 10.95
C PHE A 173 -25.39 -4.79 11.11
N SER A 174 -24.65 -5.75 11.67
CA SER A 174 -25.21 -7.05 12.02
C SER A 174 -26.35 -6.91 13.03
N VAL A 175 -26.18 -6.09 14.07
CA VAL A 175 -27.23 -5.84 15.07
C VAL A 175 -28.46 -5.20 14.43
N VAL A 176 -28.28 -4.17 13.60
CA VAL A 176 -29.40 -3.53 12.89
C VAL A 176 -30.13 -4.52 11.98
N LEU A 177 -29.37 -5.29 11.21
CA LEU A 177 -29.91 -6.24 10.25
C LEU A 177 -30.66 -7.36 10.96
N ILE A 178 -30.14 -7.91 12.07
CA ILE A 178 -30.85 -8.90 12.89
C ILE A 178 -32.14 -8.29 13.47
N GLY A 179 -32.11 -7.04 13.93
CA GLY A 179 -33.27 -6.38 14.54
C GLY A 179 -34.42 -6.12 13.57
N ILE A 180 -34.13 -5.90 12.29
CA ILE A 180 -35.13 -5.67 11.23
C ILE A 180 -35.49 -6.98 10.51
N SER A 181 -34.58 -7.96 10.51
CA SER A 181 -34.76 -9.25 9.83
C SER A 181 -35.83 -10.08 10.54
N GLY A 182 -36.94 -10.30 9.86
CA GLY A 182 -37.97 -11.23 10.31
C GLY A 182 -37.49 -12.69 10.28
N GLY A 183 -38.34 -13.60 10.74
CA GLY A 183 -38.17 -15.04 10.49
C GLY A 183 -38.63 -15.37 9.07
N ALA A 184 -37.85 -16.16 8.34
CA ALA A 184 -38.29 -16.74 7.07
C ALA A 184 -38.47 -18.24 7.22
N GLN A 185 -39.57 -18.75 6.68
CA GLN A 185 -39.80 -20.18 6.61
C GLN A 185 -39.16 -20.72 5.33
N LEU A 186 -38.07 -21.44 5.51
CA LEU A 186 -37.31 -22.10 4.44
C LEU A 186 -37.51 -23.60 4.62
N TRP A 187 -38.13 -24.26 3.62
CA TRP A 187 -38.28 -25.71 3.61
C TRP A 187 -39.00 -26.27 4.85
N GLY A 188 -39.99 -25.51 5.36
CA GLY A 188 -40.74 -25.85 6.57
C GLY A 188 -40.05 -25.47 7.89
N LEU A 189 -38.75 -25.12 7.87
CA LEU A 189 -38.00 -24.66 9.05
C LEU A 189 -38.03 -23.13 9.14
N ASN A 190 -38.38 -22.60 10.31
CA ASN A 190 -38.31 -21.16 10.56
C ASN A 190 -36.88 -20.78 10.98
N ILE A 191 -36.19 -20.05 10.11
CA ILE A 191 -34.83 -19.57 10.39
C ILE A 191 -34.93 -18.12 10.87
N PRO A 192 -34.62 -17.84 12.16
CA PRO A 192 -34.58 -16.47 12.65
C PRO A 192 -33.42 -15.70 12.00
N ALA A 193 -33.62 -14.41 11.77
CA ALA A 193 -32.63 -13.51 11.17
C ALA A 193 -32.09 -14.03 9.82
N TYR A 194 -32.96 -14.54 8.93
CA TYR A 194 -32.52 -15.19 7.68
C TYR A 194 -31.64 -14.28 6.80
N MET A 195 -31.90 -12.97 6.75
CA MET A 195 -31.12 -12.01 5.97
C MET A 195 -29.66 -11.93 6.45
N PHE A 196 -29.41 -12.13 7.75
CA PHE A 196 -28.07 -12.10 8.33
C PHE A 196 -27.25 -13.29 7.84
N TRP A 197 -27.83 -14.49 7.91
CA TRP A 197 -27.20 -15.71 7.41
C TRP A 197 -26.97 -15.67 5.90
N ALA A 198 -27.93 -15.14 5.13
CA ALA A 198 -27.77 -14.95 3.70
C ALA A 198 -26.60 -13.99 3.37
N ALA A 199 -26.47 -12.89 4.13
CA ALA A 199 -25.37 -11.94 3.95
C ALA A 199 -24.00 -12.56 4.27
N ILE A 200 -23.89 -13.36 5.34
CA ILE A 200 -22.66 -14.10 5.66
C ILE A 200 -22.28 -15.04 4.53
N PHE A 201 -23.23 -15.85 4.05
CA PHE A 201 -22.97 -16.80 2.97
C PHE A 201 -22.52 -16.09 1.70
N TYR A 202 -23.19 -15.00 1.32
CA TYR A 202 -22.82 -14.17 0.19
C TYR A 202 -21.41 -13.60 0.33
N ALA A 203 -21.07 -13.06 1.50
CA ALA A 203 -19.75 -12.50 1.77
C ALA A 203 -18.63 -13.55 1.71
N LEU A 204 -18.85 -14.75 2.26
CA LEU A 204 -17.90 -15.86 2.20
C LEU A 204 -17.68 -16.33 0.76
N LEU A 205 -18.76 -16.49 0.00
CA LEU A 205 -18.69 -16.91 -1.40
C LEU A 205 -17.97 -15.86 -2.26
N GLY A 206 -18.31 -14.58 -2.07
CA GLY A 206 -17.66 -13.46 -2.75
C GLY A 206 -16.18 -13.37 -2.43
N THR A 207 -15.81 -13.53 -1.15
CA THR A 207 -14.41 -13.54 -0.70
C THR A 207 -13.63 -14.69 -1.32
N PHE A 208 -14.21 -15.89 -1.35
CA PHE A 208 -13.58 -17.07 -1.95
C PHE A 208 -13.30 -16.88 -3.45
N ILE A 209 -14.29 -16.36 -4.19
CA ILE A 209 -14.15 -16.08 -5.63
C ILE A 209 -13.10 -14.98 -5.85
N SER A 210 -13.19 -13.89 -5.10
CA SER A 210 -12.26 -12.75 -5.20
C SER A 210 -10.82 -13.19 -4.92
N GLN A 211 -10.60 -13.97 -3.86
CA GLN A 211 -9.27 -14.46 -3.49
C GLN A 211 -8.67 -15.38 -4.56
N LYS A 212 -9.50 -16.27 -5.15
CA LYS A 212 -9.06 -17.15 -6.24
C LYS A 212 -8.58 -16.37 -7.45
N ILE A 213 -9.27 -15.27 -7.80
CA ILE A 213 -8.88 -14.39 -8.89
C ILE A 213 -7.64 -13.57 -8.51
N GLY A 214 -7.63 -12.97 -7.31
CA GLY A 214 -6.55 -12.10 -6.82
C GLY A 214 -5.19 -12.78 -6.79
N PHE A 215 -5.10 -14.04 -6.36
CA PHE A 215 -3.84 -14.78 -6.37
C PHE A 215 -3.22 -14.91 -7.76
N LYS A 216 -4.03 -14.96 -8.82
CA LYS A 216 -3.54 -15.00 -10.20
C LYS A 216 -2.96 -13.65 -10.62
N LEU A 217 -3.59 -12.53 -10.21
CA LEU A 217 -3.13 -11.18 -10.53
C LEU A 217 -1.75 -10.88 -9.92
N VAL A 218 -1.46 -11.36 -8.71
CA VAL A 218 -0.14 -11.14 -8.07
C VAL A 218 1.00 -11.72 -8.92
N SER A 219 0.81 -12.94 -9.44
CA SER A 219 1.79 -13.58 -10.33
C SER A 219 1.99 -12.80 -11.63
N LEU A 220 0.88 -12.33 -12.23
CA LEU A 220 0.90 -11.49 -13.44
C LEU A 220 1.64 -10.17 -13.21
N SER A 221 1.36 -9.48 -12.09
CA SER A 221 2.00 -8.21 -11.73
C SER A 221 3.50 -8.37 -11.51
N ASN A 222 3.91 -9.43 -10.83
CA ASN A 222 5.33 -9.73 -10.64
C ASN A 222 6.04 -10.03 -11.98
N ASN A 223 5.38 -10.76 -12.88
CA ASN A 223 5.90 -11.00 -14.23
C ASN A 223 6.01 -9.70 -15.04
N GLN A 224 5.02 -8.81 -14.95
CA GLN A 224 5.07 -7.49 -15.58
C GLN A 224 6.25 -6.67 -15.06
N GLN A 225 6.43 -6.59 -13.74
CA GLN A 225 7.55 -5.86 -13.13
C GLN A 225 8.91 -6.42 -13.57
N ARG A 226 9.04 -7.75 -13.68
CA ARG A 226 10.26 -8.39 -14.23
C ARG A 226 10.50 -8.01 -15.67
N SER A 227 9.49 -8.08 -16.53
CA SER A 227 9.62 -7.69 -17.94
C SER A 227 9.96 -6.20 -18.11
N GLU A 228 9.38 -5.31 -17.29
CA GLU A 228 9.72 -3.88 -17.29
C GLU A 228 11.16 -3.62 -16.80
N ALA A 229 11.61 -4.35 -15.77
CA ALA A 229 12.97 -4.28 -15.27
C ALA A 229 13.99 -4.76 -16.33
N ASP A 230 13.70 -5.88 -16.99
CA ASP A 230 14.54 -6.42 -18.07
C ASP A 230 14.64 -5.42 -19.23
N LEU A 231 13.51 -4.81 -19.64
CA LEU A 231 13.50 -3.77 -20.67
C LEU A 231 14.38 -2.57 -20.27
N ARG A 232 14.23 -2.07 -19.03
CA ARG A 232 15.07 -0.96 -18.53
C ARG A 232 16.55 -1.33 -18.56
N TYR A 233 16.90 -2.54 -18.15
CA TYR A 233 18.26 -3.05 -18.20
C TYR A 233 18.80 -3.11 -19.63
N PHE A 234 18.01 -3.64 -20.59
CA PHE A 234 18.40 -3.69 -22.00
C PHE A 234 18.59 -2.30 -22.61
N LEU A 235 17.73 -1.34 -22.30
CA LEU A 235 17.84 0.04 -22.80
C LEU A 235 19.10 0.74 -22.27
N ILE A 236 19.43 0.56 -20.99
CA ILE A 236 20.66 1.10 -20.40
C ILE A 236 21.88 0.50 -21.10
N ARG A 237 21.91 -0.84 -21.25
CA ARG A 237 23.02 -1.52 -21.92
C ARG A 237 23.15 -1.10 -23.39
N PHE A 238 22.05 -0.97 -24.12
CA PHE A 238 22.07 -0.52 -25.52
C PHE A 238 22.64 0.90 -25.66
N ARG A 239 22.27 1.82 -24.77
CA ARG A 239 22.84 3.18 -24.71
C ARG A 239 24.36 3.13 -24.51
N ASP A 240 24.83 2.35 -23.55
CA ASP A 240 26.24 2.31 -23.19
C ASP A 240 27.09 1.71 -24.33
N HIS A 241 26.62 0.62 -24.97
CA HIS A 241 27.25 0.01 -26.15
C HIS A 241 27.24 0.91 -27.39
N SER A 242 26.23 1.78 -27.52
CA SER A 242 26.15 2.72 -28.65
C SER A 242 27.09 3.91 -28.45
N CYS A 243 27.28 4.34 -27.20
CA CYS A 243 28.29 5.32 -26.84
C CYS A 243 29.71 4.80 -27.14
N GLU A 244 30.01 3.55 -26.77
CA GLU A 244 31.31 2.93 -27.01
C GLU A 244 31.61 2.75 -28.51
N ARG A 245 30.62 2.34 -29.31
CA ARG A 245 30.72 2.28 -30.77
C ARG A 245 30.90 3.66 -31.40
N GLY A 246 30.21 4.69 -30.90
CA GLY A 246 30.37 6.07 -31.37
C GLY A 246 31.76 6.64 -31.09
N ILE A 247 32.29 6.41 -29.88
CA ILE A 247 33.63 6.84 -29.49
C ILE A 247 34.71 6.13 -30.32
N SER A 248 34.59 4.81 -30.53
CA SER A 248 35.55 4.05 -31.34
C SER A 248 35.53 4.45 -32.82
N GLN A 249 34.36 4.69 -33.42
CA GLN A 249 34.26 5.19 -34.79
C GLN A 249 34.81 6.61 -34.94
N ALA A 250 34.51 7.51 -33.99
CA ALA A 250 35.06 8.86 -33.99
C ALA A 250 36.59 8.87 -33.83
N ALA A 251 37.14 7.98 -33.00
CA ALA A 251 38.59 7.80 -32.85
C ALA A 251 39.24 7.25 -34.13
N MET A 252 38.62 6.26 -34.79
CA MET A 252 39.07 5.74 -36.08
C MET A 252 39.04 6.82 -37.16
N ALA A 253 37.96 7.62 -37.24
CA ALA A 253 37.83 8.71 -38.20
C ALA A 253 38.91 9.79 -38.02
N LYS A 254 39.23 10.17 -36.78
CA LYS A 254 40.33 11.10 -36.48
C LYS A 254 41.69 10.53 -36.90
N LYS A 255 41.93 9.24 -36.66
CA LYS A 255 43.18 8.57 -37.05
C LYS A 255 43.33 8.52 -38.58
N THR A 256 42.26 8.20 -39.30
CA THR A 256 42.24 8.22 -40.78
C THR A 256 42.42 9.62 -41.35
N ALA A 257 41.82 10.65 -40.74
CA ALA A 257 42.02 12.05 -41.15
C ALA A 257 43.47 12.52 -40.95
N SER A 258 44.11 12.12 -39.83
CA SER A 258 45.52 12.40 -39.56
C SER A 258 46.44 11.73 -40.58
N VAL A 259 46.18 10.48 -40.95
CA VAL A 259 46.97 9.74 -41.97
C VAL A 259 46.78 10.36 -43.36
N LYS A 260 45.56 10.77 -43.71
CA LYS A 260 45.28 11.43 -44.99
C LYS A 260 45.99 12.79 -45.09
N SER A 261 46.04 13.54 -43.99
CA SER A 261 46.81 14.80 -43.88
C SER A 261 48.32 14.58 -44.02
N SER A 262 48.87 13.48 -43.51
CA SER A 262 50.30 13.18 -43.67
C SER A 262 50.64 12.67 -45.08
N MET A 263 49.71 12.01 -45.77
CA MET A 263 49.90 11.54 -47.15
C MET A 263 49.78 12.67 -48.18
N SER A 264 48.94 13.69 -47.97
CA SER A 264 48.84 14.86 -48.85
C SER A 264 50.04 15.82 -48.76
N ALA A 265 50.95 15.61 -47.80
CA ALA A 265 52.18 16.39 -47.62
C ALA A 265 53.38 15.81 -48.40
N TRP A 266 53.19 14.72 -49.17
CA TRP A 266 54.20 14.19 -50.08
C TRP A 266 54.11 14.89 -51.43
N PRO A 267 55.20 15.49 -51.97
CA PRO A 267 55.16 16.19 -53.23
C PRO A 267 54.93 15.20 -54.39
N THR A 268 54.03 15.55 -55.30
CA THR A 268 53.78 14.87 -56.56
C THR A 268 55.07 14.83 -57.39
N CYS A 269 55.74 13.69 -57.49
CA CYS A 269 56.74 13.44 -58.52
C CYS A 269 56.04 13.29 -59.88
N ALA A 270 55.52 14.40 -60.42
CA ALA A 270 55.11 14.54 -61.79
C ALA A 270 55.84 15.75 -62.38
N ALA A 271 56.50 15.52 -63.52
CA ALA A 271 57.28 16.45 -64.33
C ALA A 271 58.73 16.70 -63.88
N LEU A 272 59.67 16.00 -64.53
CA LEU A 272 60.58 16.68 -65.43
C LEU A 272 61.07 15.70 -66.52
N SER A 273 60.48 15.87 -67.70
CA SER A 273 61.01 15.43 -68.99
C SER A 273 62.09 16.42 -69.45
N ALA A 274 63.31 15.93 -69.70
CA ALA A 274 64.27 16.41 -70.70
C ALA A 274 65.43 15.40 -70.75
#